data_AF-A0A0R0M6A7-F1
#
_entry.id   AF-A0A0R0M6A7-F1
#
_cell.length_a   1.000
_cell.length_b   1.000
_cell.length_c   1.000
_cell.angle_alpha   90.00
_cell.angle_beta   90.00
_cell.angle_gamma   90.00
#
_symmetry.space_group_name_H-M   'P 1'
#
loop_
_entity.id
_entity.type
_entity.pdbx_description
1 polymer ?
#
loop_
_entity_poly.entity_id
_entity_poly.type
_entity_poly.pdbx_seq_one_letter_code
_entity_poly.pdbx_strand_id
1 'polypeptide(L)'
;MFEDYEGIERNSLNILNNFTTNPQAEVLVFDKIDPCFIDKVCFNSVQDMKQWDNLDTSNYPQRFSVNLYYFKPRNDYKIWQAKKTDV
;
A
#
# COMPACT_ATOMS: atom_id res chain seq x y z
N MET A 1 -3.88 -6.04 17.83
CA MET A 1 -3.85 -5.26 16.57
C MET A 1 -5.25 -4.77 16.13
N PHE A 2 -6.25 -5.65 15.97
CA PHE A 2 -7.69 -5.27 16.02
C PHE A 2 -8.34 -5.60 17.36
N GLU A 3 -7.83 -6.64 18.00
CA GLU A 3 -8.19 -7.07 19.36
C GLU A 3 -7.93 -5.97 20.41
N ASP A 4 -7.14 -4.94 20.07
CA ASP A 4 -6.82 -3.82 20.96
C ASP A 4 -7.91 -2.73 20.94
N TYR A 5 -8.87 -2.80 20.01
CA TYR A 5 -9.96 -1.84 19.88
C TYR A 5 -11.32 -2.56 19.88
N GLU A 6 -12.06 -2.43 20.97
CA GLU A 6 -13.42 -2.96 21.07
C GLU A 6 -14.29 -2.50 19.87
N GLY A 7 -14.96 -3.48 19.25
CA GLY A 7 -15.92 -3.27 18.17
C GLY A 7 -15.36 -3.21 16.74
N ILE A 8 -14.05 -3.40 16.52
CA ILE A 8 -13.48 -3.43 15.16
C ILE A 8 -12.96 -4.82 14.82
N GLU A 9 -13.78 -5.63 14.17
CA GLU A 9 -13.39 -6.95 13.67
C GLU A 9 -12.97 -6.89 12.20
N ARG A 10 -11.82 -7.48 11.86
CA ARG A 10 -11.34 -7.54 10.46
C ARG A 10 -12.36 -8.12 9.49
N ASN A 11 -13.02 -9.20 9.92
CA ASN A 11 -13.96 -9.95 9.09
C ASN A 11 -15.20 -9.12 8.73
N SER A 12 -15.64 -8.20 9.60
CA SER A 12 -16.79 -7.34 9.32
C SER A 12 -16.48 -6.25 8.28
N LEU A 13 -15.19 -5.97 8.03
CA LEU A 13 -14.73 -4.93 7.12
C LEU A 13 -14.33 -5.45 5.73
N ASN A 14 -14.52 -6.75 5.47
CA ASN A 14 -14.14 -7.40 4.22
C ASN A 14 -12.67 -7.15 3.82
N ILE A 15 -11.76 -7.12 4.81
CA ILE A 15 -10.32 -6.92 4.58
C ILE A 15 -9.66 -8.29 4.45
N LEU A 16 -9.23 -8.63 3.22
CA LEU A 16 -8.51 -9.89 2.94
C LEU A 16 -7.27 -10.04 3.82
N ASN A 17 -6.97 -11.24 4.30
CA ASN A 17 -5.91 -11.51 5.30
C ASN A 17 -4.51 -10.97 4.95
N ASN A 18 -4.20 -10.83 3.67
CA ASN A 18 -2.92 -10.31 3.19
C ASN A 18 -2.81 -8.77 3.19
N PHE A 19 -3.86 -8.04 3.57
CA PHE A 19 -3.83 -6.59 3.66
C PHE A 19 -3.35 -6.12 5.03
N THR A 20 -2.51 -5.09 5.03
CA THR A 20 -2.12 -4.43 6.27
C THR A 20 -3.31 -3.70 6.87
N THR A 21 -3.34 -3.62 8.20
CA THR A 21 -4.38 -2.92 8.95
C THR A 21 -3.77 -1.92 9.90
N ASN A 22 -4.57 -1.24 10.71
CA ASN A 22 -4.04 -0.36 11.75
C ASN A 22 -3.75 -1.16 13.03
N PRO A 23 -2.65 -0.90 13.75
CA PRO A 23 -1.47 -0.10 13.35
C PRO A 23 -0.73 -0.65 12.13
N GLN A 24 -0.14 0.23 11.31
CA GLN A 24 0.58 -0.17 10.10
C GLN A 24 1.72 -1.13 10.45
N ALA A 25 1.79 -2.27 9.76
CA ALA A 25 2.92 -3.17 9.82
C ALA A 25 4.08 -2.59 9.00
N GLU A 26 4.87 -1.71 9.61
CA GLU A 26 6.10 -1.19 9.01
C GLU A 26 7.21 -2.23 9.10
N VAL A 27 7.88 -2.47 7.98
CA VAL A 27 9.09 -3.31 7.91
C VAL A 27 10.26 -2.38 7.61
N LEU A 28 11.20 -2.29 8.54
CA LEU A 28 12.39 -1.47 8.38
C LEU A 28 13.46 -2.26 7.61
N VAL A 29 13.96 -1.65 6.53
CA VAL A 29 15.12 -2.14 5.78
C VAL A 29 16.24 -1.13 5.97
N PHE A 30 17.35 -1.57 6.56
CA PHE A 30 18.46 -0.69 6.91
C PHE A 30 19.42 -0.43 5.74
N ASP A 31 19.42 -1.31 4.74
CA ASP A 31 20.25 -1.22 3.54
C ASP A 31 19.41 -0.97 2.26
N LYS A 32 20.09 -0.81 1.13
CA LYS A 32 19.42 -0.68 -0.18
C LYS A 32 18.82 -2.03 -0.60
N ILE A 33 17.57 -1.99 -1.07
CA ILE A 33 16.94 -3.15 -1.71
C ILE A 33 17.45 -3.22 -3.15
N ASP A 34 18.10 -4.33 -3.52
CA ASP A 34 18.46 -4.58 -4.90
C ASP A 34 17.19 -4.63 -5.76
N PRO A 35 17.13 -3.92 -6.90
CA PRO A 35 15.95 -3.92 -7.73
C PRO A 35 15.50 -5.32 -8.14
N CYS A 36 16.37 -6.34 -8.23
CA CYS A 36 15.97 -7.71 -8.55
C CYS A 36 14.92 -8.29 -7.58
N PHE A 37 14.88 -7.83 -6.32
CA PHE A 37 13.89 -8.22 -5.31
C PHE A 37 12.57 -7.45 -5.38
N ILE A 38 12.48 -6.36 -6.15
CA ILE A 38 11.26 -5.56 -6.29
C ILE A 38 10.42 -6.17 -7.40
N ASP A 39 9.25 -6.75 -7.12
CA ASP A 39 8.42 -7.36 -8.16
C ASP A 39 7.81 -6.32 -9.12
N LYS A 40 7.22 -5.24 -8.58
CA LYS A 40 6.49 -4.24 -9.35
C LYS A 40 6.48 -2.86 -8.69
N VAL A 41 6.45 -1.81 -9.51
CA VAL A 41 6.18 -0.41 -9.16
C VAL A 41 4.84 -0.01 -9.79
N CYS A 42 3.92 0.40 -8.93
CA CYS A 42 2.59 0.88 -9.35
C CYS A 42 2.57 2.41 -9.36
N PHE A 43 2.02 3.00 -10.42
CA PHE A 43 1.85 4.44 -10.58
C PHE A 43 0.38 4.84 -10.40
N ASN A 44 0.16 6.06 -9.92
CA ASN A 44 -1.18 6.64 -9.79
C ASN A 44 -1.71 7.19 -11.13
N SER A 45 -0.83 7.48 -12.08
CA SER A 45 -1.24 7.94 -13.41
C SER A 45 -0.26 7.48 -14.49
N VAL A 46 -0.76 7.44 -15.73
CA VAL A 46 0.08 7.18 -16.91
C VAL A 46 1.10 8.31 -17.09
N GLN A 47 0.75 9.55 -16.73
CA GLN A 47 1.65 10.69 -16.84
C GLN A 47 2.87 10.53 -15.93
N ASP A 48 2.66 10.11 -14.69
CA ASP A 48 3.75 9.86 -13.74
C ASP A 48 4.62 8.71 -14.23
N MET A 49 4.00 7.61 -14.70
CA MET A 49 4.73 6.47 -15.25
C MET A 49 5.61 6.86 -16.43
N LYS A 50 5.12 7.72 -17.33
CA LYS A 50 5.85 8.18 -18.52
C LYS A 50 7.12 8.98 -18.20
N GLN A 51 7.20 9.61 -17.03
CA GLN A 51 8.43 10.27 -16.60
C GLN A 51 9.57 9.27 -16.35
N TRP A 52 9.22 8.01 -16.07
CA TRP A 52 10.15 6.92 -15.79
C TRP A 52 10.45 6.05 -17.01
N ASP A 53 9.72 6.25 -18.12
CA ASP A 53 9.87 5.52 -19.38
C ASP A 53 11.20 5.84 -20.08
N ASN A 54 11.80 7.00 -19.77
CA ASN A 54 13.10 7.43 -20.32
C ASN A 54 14.31 6.82 -19.58
N LEU A 55 14.09 6.08 -18.50
CA LEU A 55 15.16 5.38 -17.79
C LEU A 55 15.47 4.07 -18.52
N ASP A 56 16.75 3.74 -18.64
CA ASP A 56 17.17 2.44 -19.17
C ASP A 56 16.74 1.32 -18.19
N THR A 57 15.52 0.83 -18.40
CA THR A 57 14.89 -0.26 -17.65
C THR A 57 15.07 -1.59 -18.36
N SER A 58 15.97 -1.68 -19.34
CA SER A 58 16.25 -2.92 -20.09
C SER A 58 16.62 -4.10 -19.20
N ASN A 59 17.20 -3.84 -18.02
CA ASN A 59 17.49 -4.86 -16.99
C ASN A 59 16.28 -5.23 -16.11
N TYR A 60 15.17 -4.48 -16.16
CA TYR A 60 13.96 -4.68 -15.34
C TYR A 60 12.65 -4.50 -16.14
N PRO A 61 12.48 -5.19 -17.28
CA PRO A 61 11.52 -4.82 -18.32
C PRO A 61 10.02 -4.97 -17.97
N GLN A 62 9.65 -5.44 -16.78
CA GLN A 62 8.29 -5.93 -16.50
C GLN A 62 7.60 -5.26 -15.30
N ARG A 63 8.14 -4.16 -14.76
CA ARG A 63 7.80 -3.77 -13.39
C ARG A 63 6.92 -2.54 -13.28
N PHE A 64 6.63 -1.80 -14.35
CA PHE A 64 5.84 -0.57 -14.24
C PHE A 64 4.39 -0.80 -14.68
N SER A 65 3.44 -0.35 -13.87
CA SER A 65 2.02 -0.36 -14.25
C SER A 65 1.25 0.74 -13.55
N VAL A 66 0.17 1.21 -14.16
CA VAL A 66 -0.80 2.06 -13.47
C VAL A 66 -1.77 1.18 -12.71
N ASN A 67 -1.89 1.38 -11.39
CA ASN A 67 -2.86 0.68 -10.57
C ASN A 67 -3.38 1.57 -9.44
N LEU A 68 -4.53 2.18 -9.66
CA LEU A 68 -5.19 3.09 -8.72
C LEU A 68 -5.64 2.42 -7.42
N TYR A 69 -5.74 1.09 -7.39
CA TYR A 69 -6.20 0.36 -6.20
C TYR A 69 -5.31 0.66 -4.99
N TYR A 70 -3.99 0.70 -5.17
CA TYR A 70 -3.02 0.96 -4.10
C TYR A 70 -2.94 2.42 -3.64
N PHE A 71 -3.58 3.35 -4.38
CA PHE A 71 -3.60 4.78 -4.07
C PHE A 71 -4.93 5.23 -3.45
N LYS A 72 -5.89 4.30 -3.27
CA LYS A 72 -7.13 4.57 -2.55
C LYS A 72 -6.93 4.40 -1.06
N PRO A 73 -7.70 5.11 -0.21
CA PRO A 73 -7.72 4.85 1.21
C PRO A 73 -8.08 3.38 1.51
N ARG A 74 -7.55 2.85 2.61
CA ARG A 74 -7.93 1.50 3.09
C ARG A 74 -9.43 1.41 3.36
N ASN A 75 -9.98 0.20 3.27
CA ASN A 75 -11.41 -0.04 3.54
C ASN A 75 -11.82 0.37 4.96
N ASP A 76 -10.91 0.29 5.94
CA ASP A 76 -11.15 0.70 7.33
C ASP A 76 -10.93 2.19 7.61
N TYR A 77 -10.48 2.97 6.62
CA TYR A 77 -10.07 4.36 6.81
C TYR A 77 -11.13 5.24 7.50
N LYS A 78 -12.41 5.07 7.14
CA LYS A 78 -13.52 5.84 7.73
C LYS A 78 -13.73 5.54 9.21
N ILE A 79 -13.52 4.30 9.64
CA ILE A 79 -13.68 3.87 11.04
C ILE A 79 -12.60 4.51 11.90
N TRP A 80 -11.37 4.55 11.38
CA TRP A 80 -10.25 5.21 12.04
C TRP A 80 -10.34 6.74 12.05
N GLN A 81 -11.10 7.35 11.12
CA GLN A 81 -11.40 8.79 11.17
C GLN A 81 -12.42 9.13 12.25
N ALA A 82 -13.52 8.38 12.35
CA ALA A 82 -14.59 8.66 13.30
C ALA A 82 -14.09 8.67 14.76
N LYS A 83 -13.17 7.76 15.10
CA LYS A 83 -12.58 7.69 16.44
C LYS A 83 -11.58 8.80 16.77
N LYS A 84 -11.12 9.62 15.80
CA LYS A 84 -10.22 10.76 16.08
C LYS A 84 -10.96 11.99 16.60
N THR A 85 -12.29 12.05 16.44
CA THR A 85 -13.10 13.22 16.80
C THR A 85 -13.60 13.17 18.25
N ASP A 86 -13.39 12.05 18.94
CA ASP A 86 -13.79 11.84 20.34
C ASP A 86 -12.64 12.13 21.35
N VAL A 87 -11.65 12.94 20.95
CA VAL A 87 -10.52 13.39 21.79
C VAL A 87 -10.46 14.91 21.86
#